data_AF-A0A1Q6Y7E7-F1
#
_entry.id   AF-A0A1Q6Y7E7-F1
#
_cell.length_a   1.000
_cell.length_b   1.000
_cell.length_c   1.000
_cell.angle_alpha   90.00
_cell.angle_beta   90.00
_cell.angle_gamma   90.00
#
_symmetry.space_group_name_H-M   'P 1'
#
loop_
_entity.id
_entity.type
_entity.pdbx_description
1 polymer ?
#
loop_
_entity_poly.entity_id
_entity_poly.type
_entity_poly.pdbx_seq_one_letter_code
_entity_poly.pdbx_strand_id
1 'polypeptide(L)'
;LDDVALDMPRMIESFAALSREAATYGTSIALEIMPFSNIRTLSTALELVSTDPQPNGGLYLDIWHMARGGIDYSEVAKIPQQCIKAVELDDADRDVVGTLWDDTRFHRRLCGEGALDIPAFLSAIREAGYRGPYAVEIISREYRRLSLEEEAKRSFETTVAQFRNLD
;
A
#
# COMPACT_ATOMS: atom_id res chain seq x y z
N LEU A 1 -11.11 7.21 -16.09
CA LEU A 1 -12.10 6.12 -15.86
C LEU A 1 -13.43 6.82 -15.69
N ASP A 2 -14.35 6.61 -16.62
CA ASP A 2 -15.70 7.16 -16.50
C ASP A 2 -16.34 6.65 -15.19
N ASP A 3 -17.20 7.46 -14.57
CA ASP A 3 -17.94 7.16 -13.33
C ASP A 3 -18.92 5.99 -13.54
N VAL A 4 -18.40 4.79 -13.77
CA VAL A 4 -19.17 3.55 -13.65
C VAL A 4 -19.38 3.33 -12.16
N ALA A 5 -20.64 3.38 -11.74
CA ALA A 5 -21.03 3.08 -10.37
C ALA A 5 -20.46 1.71 -9.96
N LEU A 6 -19.83 1.66 -8.79
CA LEU A 6 -19.30 0.42 -8.22
C LEU A 6 -20.45 -0.54 -7.92
N ASP A 7 -20.36 -1.77 -8.45
CA ASP A 7 -21.20 -2.88 -8.03
C ASP A 7 -20.64 -3.47 -6.74
N MET A 8 -20.79 -2.72 -5.64
CA MET A 8 -20.23 -3.08 -4.33
C MET A 8 -20.67 -4.48 -3.86
N PRO A 9 -21.95 -4.89 -3.96
CA PRO A 9 -22.36 -6.24 -3.57
C PRO A 9 -21.59 -7.32 -4.31
N ARG A 10 -21.42 -7.17 -5.63
CA ARG A 10 -20.64 -8.13 -6.43
C ARG A 10 -19.17 -8.14 -6.07
N MET A 11 -18.58 -6.97 -5.83
CA MET A 11 -17.17 -6.86 -5.45
C MET A 11 -16.88 -7.50 -4.09
N ILE A 12 -17.76 -7.30 -3.10
CA ILE A 12 -17.69 -7.95 -1.79
C ILE A 12 -17.75 -9.47 -1.94
N GLU A 13 -18.75 -9.98 -2.67
CA GLU A 13 -18.90 -11.43 -2.90
C GLU A 13 -17.67 -12.00 -3.62
N SER A 14 -17.17 -11.30 -4.65
CA SER A 14 -16.01 -11.75 -5.43
C SER A 14 -14.73 -11.78 -4.60
N PHE A 15 -14.49 -10.77 -3.78
CA PHE A 15 -13.34 -10.72 -2.87
C PHE A 15 -13.40 -11.84 -1.83
N ALA A 16 -14.58 -12.07 -1.25
CA ALA A 16 -14.76 -13.13 -0.27
C ALA A 16 -14.62 -14.52 -0.90
N ALA A 17 -15.15 -14.74 -2.10
CA ALA A 17 -15.00 -15.98 -2.85
C ALA A 17 -13.53 -16.27 -3.19
N LEU A 18 -12.81 -15.28 -3.72
CA LEU A 18 -11.38 -15.39 -4.03
C LEU A 18 -10.56 -15.70 -2.78
N SER A 19 -10.88 -15.04 -1.66
CA SER A 19 -10.21 -15.28 -0.38
C SER A 19 -10.47 -16.69 0.15
N ARG A 20 -11.70 -17.21 0.05
CA ARG A 20 -12.02 -18.61 0.41
C ARG A 20 -11.27 -19.62 -0.46
N GLU A 21 -11.16 -19.35 -1.76
CA GLU A 21 -10.39 -20.20 -2.68
C GLU A 21 -8.90 -20.18 -2.30
N ALA A 22 -8.32 -18.99 -2.10
CA ALA A 22 -6.92 -18.82 -1.67
C ALA A 22 -6.61 -19.56 -0.35
N ALA A 23 -7.56 -19.57 0.58
CA ALA A 23 -7.41 -20.29 1.85
C ALA A 23 -7.19 -21.81 1.64
N THR A 24 -7.74 -22.41 0.57
CA THR A 24 -7.53 -23.83 0.25
C THR A 24 -6.08 -24.16 -0.15
N TYR A 25 -5.31 -23.13 -0.52
CA TYR A 25 -3.89 -23.20 -0.84
C TYR A 25 -2.99 -22.64 0.26
N GLY A 26 -3.55 -22.23 1.40
CA GLY A 26 -2.79 -21.60 2.48
C GLY A 26 -2.26 -20.20 2.16
N THR A 27 -2.90 -19.49 1.22
CA THR A 27 -2.50 -18.13 0.80
C THR A 27 -3.48 -17.07 1.30
N SER A 28 -3.02 -15.82 1.32
CA SER A 28 -3.83 -14.64 1.68
C SER A 28 -4.07 -13.76 0.47
N ILE A 29 -5.17 -12.99 0.50
CA ILE A 29 -5.50 -11.98 -0.50
C ILE A 29 -5.41 -10.60 0.17
N ALA A 30 -4.60 -9.72 -0.40
CA ALA A 30 -4.47 -8.34 0.02
C ALA A 30 -4.92 -7.43 -1.13
N LEU A 31 -5.97 -6.63 -0.91
CA LEU A 31 -6.46 -5.63 -1.85
C LEU A 31 -5.67 -4.35 -1.66
N GLU A 32 -4.98 -3.93 -2.70
CA GLU A 32 -4.26 -2.66 -2.71
C GLU A 32 -5.17 -1.50 -3.15
N ILE A 33 -5.16 -0.43 -2.37
CA ILE A 33 -5.90 0.80 -2.68
C ILE A 33 -5.07 1.59 -3.66
N MET A 34 -5.65 1.99 -4.80
CA MET A 34 -4.93 2.74 -5.82
C MET A 34 -5.73 3.96 -6.28
N PRO A 35 -5.14 5.17 -6.33
CA PRO A 35 -5.85 6.41 -6.63
C PRO A 35 -6.43 6.45 -8.06
N PHE A 36 -5.85 5.66 -8.97
CA PHE A 36 -6.30 5.53 -10.36
C PHE A 36 -7.19 4.30 -10.60
N SER A 37 -7.59 3.57 -9.56
CA SER A 37 -8.51 2.44 -9.67
C SER A 37 -9.96 2.82 -9.31
N ASN A 38 -10.84 1.83 -9.37
CA ASN A 38 -12.21 1.95 -8.89
C ASN A 38 -12.30 1.84 -7.35
N ILE A 39 -11.28 1.29 -6.67
CA ILE A 39 -11.14 1.30 -5.20
C ILE A 39 -10.03 2.30 -4.81
N ARG A 40 -10.40 3.58 -4.79
CA ARG A 40 -9.45 4.69 -4.59
C ARG A 40 -9.46 5.32 -3.20
N THR A 41 -10.46 5.02 -2.39
CA THR A 41 -10.62 5.58 -1.04
C THR A 41 -10.48 4.48 0.00
N LEU A 42 -10.00 4.85 1.18
CA LEU A 42 -9.91 3.94 2.31
C LEU A 42 -11.29 3.43 2.75
N SER A 43 -12.32 4.29 2.72
CA SER A 43 -13.68 3.92 3.11
C SER A 43 -14.27 2.81 2.23
N THR A 44 -14.16 2.93 0.91
CA THR A 44 -14.65 1.91 -0.03
C THR A 44 -13.86 0.61 0.10
N ALA A 45 -12.55 0.70 0.29
CA ALA A 45 -11.71 -0.48 0.50
C ALA A 45 -12.07 -1.22 1.80
N LEU A 46 -12.28 -0.48 2.89
CA LEU A 46 -12.72 -1.04 4.18
C LEU A 46 -14.09 -1.68 4.09
N GLU A 47 -15.05 -1.04 3.42
CA GLU A 47 -16.38 -1.61 3.17
C GLU A 47 -16.26 -2.96 2.44
N LEU A 48 -15.43 -3.01 1.39
CA LEU A 48 -15.23 -4.21 0.60
C LEU A 48 -14.67 -5.38 1.43
N VAL A 49 -13.63 -5.15 2.24
CA VAL A 49 -12.98 -6.23 3.00
C VAL A 49 -13.67 -6.58 4.32
N SER A 50 -14.51 -5.69 4.85
CA SER A 50 -15.12 -5.84 6.19
C SER A 50 -16.58 -6.32 6.18
N THR A 51 -17.26 -6.29 5.03
CA THR A 51 -18.69 -6.66 4.95
C THR A 51 -18.91 -8.18 4.98
N ASP A 52 -18.11 -8.97 4.26
CA ASP A 52 -18.03 -10.44 4.37
C ASP A 52 -16.59 -10.86 4.70
N PRO A 53 -16.14 -10.60 5.95
CA PRO A 53 -14.73 -10.66 6.30
C PRO A 53 -14.18 -12.08 6.20
N GLN A 54 -13.08 -12.23 5.45
CA GLN A 54 -12.35 -13.49 5.36
C GLN A 54 -11.06 -13.39 6.19
N PRO A 55 -10.71 -14.38 7.05
CA PRO A 55 -9.53 -14.30 7.91
C PRO A 55 -8.20 -14.07 7.15
N ASN A 56 -8.10 -14.60 5.92
CA ASN A 56 -6.96 -14.46 5.02
C ASN A 56 -7.13 -13.33 3.97
N GLY A 57 -8.20 -12.54 4.05
CA GLY A 57 -8.47 -11.41 3.17
C GLY A 57 -8.33 -10.07 3.89
N GLY A 58 -7.72 -9.07 3.26
CA GLY A 58 -7.70 -7.70 3.77
C GLY A 58 -7.04 -6.73 2.80
N LEU A 59 -6.41 -5.68 3.34
CA LEU A 59 -5.81 -4.56 2.61
C LEU A 59 -4.29 -4.70 2.51
N TYR A 60 -3.76 -4.22 1.39
CA TYR A 60 -2.37 -3.87 1.20
C TYR A 60 -2.24 -2.35 1.24
N LEU A 61 -1.43 -1.83 2.17
CA LEU A 61 -1.23 -0.40 2.37
C LEU A 61 0.15 0.02 1.83
N ASP A 62 0.17 0.62 0.66
CA ASP A 62 1.35 1.23 0.05
C ASP A 62 1.36 2.74 0.34
N ILE A 63 2.51 3.27 0.79
CA ILE A 63 2.64 4.67 1.19
C ILE A 63 2.46 5.65 0.02
N TRP A 64 2.94 5.31 -1.18
CA TRP A 64 2.76 6.12 -2.38
C TRP A 64 1.28 6.25 -2.70
N HIS A 65 0.51 5.16 -2.63
CA HIS A 65 -0.92 5.19 -2.89
C HIS A 65 -1.70 5.98 -1.85
N MET A 66 -1.32 5.91 -0.57
CA MET A 66 -1.94 6.74 0.47
C MET A 66 -1.68 8.22 0.20
N ALA A 67 -0.42 8.59 -0.06
CA ALA A 67 -0.02 9.97 -0.29
C ALA A 67 -0.66 10.55 -1.57
N ARG A 68 -0.59 9.83 -2.69
CA ARG A 68 -1.16 10.28 -3.97
C ARG A 68 -2.67 10.18 -4.04
N GLY A 69 -3.28 9.31 -3.22
CA GLY A 69 -4.73 9.25 -3.01
C GLY A 69 -5.27 10.30 -2.05
N GLY A 70 -4.39 11.08 -1.40
CA GLY A 70 -4.79 12.07 -0.40
C GLY A 70 -5.40 11.46 0.85
N ILE A 71 -5.03 10.21 1.18
CA ILE A 71 -5.50 9.50 2.37
C ILE A 71 -4.64 9.92 3.55
N ASP A 72 -5.25 10.53 4.55
CA ASP A 72 -4.56 11.01 5.75
C ASP A 72 -4.11 9.83 6.61
N TYR A 73 -2.87 9.85 7.09
CA TYR A 73 -2.31 8.76 7.90
C TYR A 73 -3.05 8.58 9.24
N SER A 74 -3.76 9.61 9.74
CA SER A 74 -4.66 9.46 10.89
C SER A 74 -5.90 8.62 10.60
N GLU A 75 -6.30 8.45 9.33
CA GLU A 75 -7.32 7.48 8.94
C GLU A 75 -6.72 6.07 8.85
N VAL A 76 -5.48 5.95 8.38
CA VAL A 76 -4.72 4.69 8.36
C VAL A 76 -4.57 4.13 9.78
N ALA A 77 -4.27 4.98 10.76
CA ALA A 77 -4.15 4.61 12.17
C ALA A 77 -5.43 3.98 12.77
N LYS A 78 -6.59 4.24 12.17
CA LYS A 78 -7.90 3.76 12.64
C LYS A 78 -8.32 2.45 11.96
N ILE A 79 -7.55 1.93 11.00
CA ILE A 79 -7.86 0.68 10.32
C ILE A 79 -7.84 -0.46 11.34
N PRO A 80 -8.88 -1.29 11.44
CA PRO A 80 -8.84 -2.46 12.31
C PRO A 80 -7.70 -3.40 11.90
N GLN A 81 -6.84 -3.78 12.85
CA GLN A 81 -5.64 -4.61 12.61
C GLN A 81 -5.92 -5.82 11.71
N GLN A 82 -7.05 -6.52 11.92
CA GLN A 82 -7.40 -7.71 11.16
C GLN A 82 -7.61 -7.46 9.65
N CYS A 83 -7.85 -6.20 9.28
CA CYS A 83 -8.00 -5.76 7.89
C CYS A 83 -6.67 -5.49 7.22
N ILE A 84 -5.53 -5.39 7.92
CA ILE A 84 -4.22 -5.11 7.31
C ILE A 84 -3.49 -6.43 7.08
N LYS A 85 -3.16 -6.74 5.82
CA LYS A 85 -2.42 -7.96 5.46
C LYS A 85 -0.97 -7.69 5.09
N ALA A 86 -0.71 -6.59 4.40
CA ALA A 86 0.64 -6.22 3.98
C ALA A 86 0.80 -4.69 3.95
N VAL A 87 2.05 -4.24 4.05
CA VAL A 87 2.43 -2.83 4.00
C VAL A 87 3.64 -2.68 3.09
N GLU A 88 3.60 -1.68 2.21
CA GLU A 88 4.64 -1.38 1.24
C GLU A 88 5.22 0.01 1.48
N LEU A 89 6.54 0.08 1.37
CA LEU A 89 7.31 1.30 1.56
C LEU A 89 8.07 1.65 0.29
N ASP A 90 8.06 2.93 0.02
CA ASP A 90 8.89 3.63 -0.94
C ASP A 90 9.00 5.10 -0.50
N ASP A 91 9.42 5.95 -1.41
CA ASP A 91 9.24 7.38 -1.29
C ASP A 91 8.83 7.96 -2.66
N ALA A 92 8.57 9.25 -2.73
CA ALA A 92 8.29 9.96 -3.98
C ALA A 92 8.71 11.42 -3.88
N ASP A 93 8.98 12.03 -5.03
CA ASP A 93 9.13 13.49 -5.09
C ASP A 93 7.82 14.18 -4.64
N ARG A 94 7.91 15.40 -4.11
CA ARG A 94 6.74 16.14 -3.63
C ARG A 94 5.65 16.25 -4.70
N ASP A 95 6.06 16.68 -5.88
CA ASP A 95 5.18 16.92 -7.02
C ASP A 95 5.13 15.68 -7.91
N VAL A 96 3.93 15.36 -8.42
CA VAL A 96 3.72 14.28 -9.40
C VAL A 96 4.38 14.65 -10.72
N VAL A 97 5.16 13.72 -11.28
CA VAL A 97 5.74 13.89 -12.63
C VAL A 97 4.90 13.14 -13.66
N GLY A 98 4.28 13.86 -14.59
CA GLY A 98 3.41 13.28 -15.61
C GLY A 98 2.03 12.94 -15.05
N THR A 99 1.49 11.77 -15.43
CA THR A 99 0.26 11.24 -14.82
C THR A 99 0.58 10.47 -13.53
N LEU A 100 -0.43 10.17 -12.69
CA LEU A 100 -0.25 9.26 -11.54
C LEU A 100 0.30 7.88 -11.98
N TRP A 101 -0.08 7.44 -13.18
CA TRP A 101 0.42 6.19 -13.75
C TRP A 101 1.89 6.27 -14.16
N ASP A 102 2.34 7.42 -14.68
CA ASP A 102 3.75 7.65 -14.97
C ASP A 102 4.55 7.73 -13.66
N ASP A 103 4.04 8.49 -12.70
CA ASP A 103 4.67 8.74 -11.39
C ASP A 103 4.89 7.42 -10.63
N THR A 104 3.86 6.58 -10.51
CA THR A 104 3.97 5.29 -9.82
C THR A 104 4.88 4.29 -10.53
N ARG A 105 5.06 4.40 -11.86
CA ARG A 105 5.82 3.40 -12.65
C ARG A 105 7.27 3.78 -12.92
N PHE A 106 7.60 5.06 -12.77
CA PHE A 106 8.91 5.57 -13.19
C PHE A 106 9.58 6.49 -12.17
N HIS A 107 8.85 7.01 -11.18
CA HIS A 107 9.32 8.13 -10.35
C HIS A 107 9.29 7.86 -8.84
N ARG A 108 9.03 6.62 -8.41
CA ARG A 108 9.25 6.23 -7.00
C ARG A 108 10.73 6.44 -6.60
N ARG A 109 10.93 6.90 -5.37
CA ARG A 109 12.21 7.20 -4.71
C ARG A 109 12.52 6.10 -3.70
N LEU A 110 13.81 5.95 -3.38
CA LEU A 110 14.21 5.16 -2.20
C LEU A 110 13.75 5.86 -0.92
N CYS A 111 13.45 5.09 0.13
CA CYS A 111 12.95 5.61 1.40
C CYS A 111 13.84 6.72 2.00
N GLY A 112 13.31 7.94 2.16
CA GLY A 112 14.04 9.10 2.69
C GLY A 112 14.86 9.87 1.65
N GLU A 113 14.80 9.47 0.38
CA GLU A 113 15.34 10.25 -0.75
C GLU A 113 14.25 11.08 -1.46
N GLY A 114 12.99 11.03 -0.98
CA GLY A 114 11.88 11.82 -1.49
C GLY A 114 11.31 12.79 -0.45
N ALA A 115 9.98 12.95 -0.49
CA ALA A 115 9.24 13.93 0.29
C ALA A 115 8.03 13.35 1.05
N LEU A 116 7.81 12.03 0.99
CA LEU A 116 6.74 11.38 1.75
C LEU A 116 7.12 11.30 3.23
N ASP A 117 6.14 11.48 4.12
CA ASP A 117 6.34 11.41 5.57
C ASP A 117 6.29 9.95 6.04
N ILE A 118 7.34 9.19 5.69
CA ILE A 118 7.46 7.77 6.05
C ILE A 118 7.38 7.56 7.57
N PRO A 119 8.03 8.36 8.44
CA PRO A 119 7.87 8.21 9.89
C PRO A 119 6.42 8.33 10.36
N ALA A 120 5.65 9.30 9.85
CA ALA A 120 4.24 9.43 10.21
C ALA A 120 3.41 8.23 9.71
N PHE A 121 3.67 7.74 8.48
CA PHE A 121 3.00 6.54 7.96
C PHE A 121 3.28 5.31 8.81
N LEU A 122 4.55 5.08 9.17
CA LEU A 122 4.95 3.95 10.00
C LEU A 122 4.35 4.03 11.42
N SER A 123 4.27 5.23 12.00
CA SER A 123 3.57 5.45 13.27
C SER A 123 2.09 5.07 13.17
N ALA A 124 1.40 5.50 12.12
CA ALA A 124 0.00 5.17 11.89
C ALA A 124 -0.22 3.65 11.72
N ILE A 125 0.63 2.98 10.94
CA ILE A 125 0.58 1.52 10.77
C ILE A 125 0.80 0.78 12.10
N ARG A 126 1.71 1.26 12.95
CA ARG A 126 1.93 0.70 14.29
C ARG A 126 0.74 0.91 15.22
N GLU A 127 0.13 2.10 15.18
CA GLU A 127 -1.07 2.45 15.96
C GLU A 127 -2.27 1.58 15.55
N ALA A 128 -2.44 1.32 14.26
CA ALA A 128 -3.43 0.39 13.72
C ALA A 128 -3.18 -1.09 14.13
N GLY A 129 -2.07 -1.38 14.83
CA GLY A 129 -1.77 -2.69 15.39
C GLY A 129 -1.02 -3.63 14.45
N TYR A 130 -0.63 -3.21 13.25
CA TYR A 130 0.11 -4.08 12.33
C TYR A 130 1.51 -4.41 12.86
N ARG A 131 1.89 -5.68 12.80
CA ARG A 131 3.20 -6.21 13.25
C ARG A 131 3.83 -7.16 12.23
N GLY A 132 3.29 -7.20 11.02
CA GLY A 132 3.78 -8.06 9.94
C GLY A 132 5.00 -7.47 9.21
N PRO A 133 5.41 -8.09 8.10
CA PRO A 133 6.53 -7.61 7.28
C PRO A 133 6.18 -6.32 6.54
N TYR A 134 7.21 -5.52 6.25
CA TYR A 134 7.13 -4.37 5.35
C TYR A 134 7.87 -4.73 4.07
N ALA A 135 7.19 -4.65 2.94
CA ALA A 135 7.80 -4.79 1.63
C ALA A 135 8.34 -3.44 1.14
N VAL A 136 9.25 -3.50 0.17
CA VAL A 136 9.94 -2.34 -0.41
C VAL A 136 9.68 -2.34 -1.91
N GLU A 137 8.86 -1.42 -2.39
CA GLU A 137 8.40 -1.40 -3.79
C GLU A 137 8.98 -0.20 -4.55
N ILE A 138 10.15 -0.40 -5.16
CA ILE A 138 10.86 0.66 -5.88
C ILE A 138 10.63 0.53 -7.39
N ILE A 139 9.61 1.22 -7.89
CA ILE A 139 9.25 1.24 -9.30
C ILE A 139 9.81 2.50 -9.98
N SER A 140 11.12 2.51 -10.25
CA SER A 140 11.81 3.71 -10.73
C SER A 140 12.52 3.51 -12.07
N ARG A 141 12.55 4.54 -12.92
CA ARG A 141 13.39 4.54 -14.13
C ARG A 141 14.86 4.74 -13.78
N GLU A 142 15.14 5.46 -12.69
CA GLU A 142 16.50 5.75 -12.24
C GLU A 142 17.16 4.49 -11.70
N TYR A 143 16.52 3.83 -10.72
CA TYR A 143 17.14 2.71 -9.99
C TYR A 143 17.21 1.40 -10.78
N ARG A 144 16.29 1.17 -11.73
CA ARG A 144 16.36 0.01 -12.65
C ARG A 144 17.60 -0.03 -13.55
N ARG A 145 18.41 1.04 -13.57
CA ARG A 145 19.69 1.09 -14.30
C ARG A 145 20.87 0.63 -13.44
N LEU A 146 20.68 0.45 -12.14
CA LEU A 146 21.69 -0.08 -11.23
C LEU A 146 21.83 -1.60 -11.41
N SER A 147 22.88 -2.18 -10.85
CA SER A 147 22.94 -3.64 -10.70
C SER A 147 21.92 -4.10 -9.66
N LEU A 148 21.45 -5.34 -9.78
CA LEU A 148 20.52 -5.92 -8.81
C LEU A 148 21.06 -5.89 -7.37
N GLU A 149 22.37 -6.12 -7.20
CA GLU A 149 23.03 -6.07 -5.89
C GLU A 149 22.98 -4.65 -5.30
N GLU A 150 23.30 -3.63 -6.10
CA GLU A 150 23.29 -2.25 -5.64
C GLU A 150 21.87 -1.76 -5.34
N GLU A 151 20.90 -2.07 -6.22
CA GLU A 151 19.50 -1.72 -6.01
C GLU A 151 18.92 -2.38 -4.75
N ALA A 152 19.17 -3.68 -4.55
CA ALA A 152 18.68 -4.40 -3.37
C ALA A 152 19.32 -3.85 -2.09
N LYS A 153 20.63 -3.60 -2.10
CA LYS A 153 21.35 -3.04 -0.96
C LYS A 153 20.82 -1.66 -0.58
N ARG A 154 20.71 -0.75 -1.55
CA ARG A 154 20.22 0.61 -1.28
C ARG A 154 18.77 0.62 -0.83
N SER A 155 17.90 -0.19 -1.45
CA SER A 155 16.49 -0.33 -1.05
C SER A 155 16.37 -0.80 0.40
N PHE A 156 17.17 -1.79 0.81
CA PHE A 156 17.20 -2.26 2.18
C PHE A 156 17.74 -1.20 3.15
N GLU A 157 18.91 -0.63 2.87
CA GLU A 157 19.58 0.30 3.78
C GLU A 157 18.76 1.57 4.04
N THR A 158 18.17 2.14 2.98
CA THR A 158 17.33 3.34 3.06
C THR A 158 16.01 3.07 3.79
N THR A 159 15.40 1.91 3.56
CA THR A 159 14.18 1.50 4.26
C THR A 159 14.43 1.28 5.75
N VAL A 160 15.45 0.49 6.11
CA VAL A 160 15.79 0.19 7.52
C VAL A 160 16.14 1.47 8.29
N ALA A 161 16.73 2.47 7.63
CA ALA A 161 17.01 3.76 8.26
C ALA A 161 15.75 4.47 8.78
N GLN A 162 14.58 4.28 8.14
CA GLN A 162 13.32 4.91 8.54
C GLN A 162 12.77 4.37 9.87
N PHE A 163 13.20 3.17 10.29
CA PHE A 163 12.73 2.55 11.52
C PHE A 163 13.52 2.93 12.77
N ARG A 164 14.66 3.63 12.62
CA ARG A 164 15.63 3.85 13.72
C ARG A 164 15.11 4.74 14.86
N ASN A 165 14.07 5.53 14.63
CA ASN A 165 13.49 6.47 15.59
C ASN A 165 12.01 6.18 15.89
N LEU A 166 11.52 4.99 15.53
CA LEU A 166 10.17 4.56 15.87
C LEU A 166 10.21 3.86 17.24
N ASP A 167 9.99 4.64 18.31
CA ASP A 167 9.80 4.12 19.67
C ASP A 167 8.58 3.18 19.76
#